data_AF-A0A7Y5S9Q7-F1
#
_entry.id   AF-A0A7Y5S9Q7-F1
#
_cell.length_a   1.000
_cell.length_b   1.000
_cell.length_c   1.000
_cell.angle_alpha   90.00
_cell.angle_beta   90.00
_cell.angle_gamma   90.00
#
_symmetry.space_group_name_H-M   'P 1'
#
loop_
_entity.id
_entity.type
_entity.pdbx_description
1 polymer ?
#
loop_
_entity_poly.entity_id
_entity_poly.type
_entity_poly.pdbx_seq_one_letter_code
_entity_poly.pdbx_strand_id
1 'polypeptide(L)' 'CVAAERTVAEGLDRSKFNVEIVHLGEHKSRVAEAERAGVKSVPALVIGGQAFHINHGADLSVLKA' A
#
# COMPACT_ATOMS: atom_id res chain seq x y z
N CYS A 1 -8.49 -8.43 10.05
CA CYS A 1 -7.54 -7.43 9.49
C CYS A 1 -7.78 -7.13 8.01
N VAL A 2 -8.15 -8.11 7.16
CA VAL A 2 -8.53 -7.90 5.74
C VAL A 2 -9.66 -6.88 5.53
N ALA A 3 -10.57 -6.76 6.51
CA ALA A 3 -11.71 -5.84 6.42
C ALA A 3 -11.30 -4.36 6.36
N ALA A 4 -10.28 -3.93 7.12
CA ALA A 4 -9.87 -2.53 7.15
C ALA A 4 -9.24 -2.08 5.82
N GLU A 5 -8.41 -2.94 5.23
CA GLU A 5 -7.78 -2.69 3.93
C GLU A 5 -8.83 -2.60 2.81
N ARG A 6 -9.79 -3.54 2.79
CA ARG A 6 -10.87 -3.55 1.79
C ARG A 6 -11.80 -2.35 1.94
N THR A 7 -12.22 -2.01 3.16
CA THR A 7 -13.08 -0.84 3.41
C THR A 7 -12.40 0.48 3.03
N VAL A 8 -11.10 0.62 3.28
CA VAL A 8 -10.38 1.85 2.91
C VAL A 8 -10.18 1.93 1.39
N ALA A 9 -9.82 0.83 0.73
CA ALA A 9 -9.66 0.82 -0.73
C ALA A 9 -11.01 1.02 -1.47
N GLU A 10 -12.10 0.44 -0.96
CA GLU A 10 -13.45 0.59 -1.53
C GLU A 10 -14.10 1.93 -1.15
N GLY A 11 -13.72 2.52 -0.01
CA GLY A 11 -14.25 3.79 0.48
C GLY A 11 -13.60 5.04 -0.12
N LEU A 12 -12.52 4.90 -0.89
CA LEU A 12 -11.92 6.01 -1.62
C LEU A 12 -12.80 6.41 -2.81
N ASP A 13 -13.30 7.65 -2.76
CA ASP A 13 -14.05 8.26 -3.85
C ASP A 13 -13.15 8.41 -5.08
N ARG A 14 -13.38 7.55 -6.07
CA ARG A 14 -12.62 7.51 -7.33
C ARG A 14 -12.81 8.74 -8.20
N SER A 15 -13.82 9.57 -7.94
CA SER A 15 -13.97 10.87 -8.62
C SER A 15 -13.01 11.94 -8.08
N LYS A 16 -12.47 11.75 -6.87
CA LYS A 16 -11.54 12.67 -6.21
C LYS A 16 -10.10 12.16 -6.22
N PHE A 17 -9.91 10.85 -6.28
CA PHE A 17 -8.59 10.22 -6.24
C PHE A 17 -8.43 9.26 -7.41
N ASN A 18 -7.30 9.39 -8.12
CA ASN A 18 -6.86 8.35 -9.05
C ASN A 18 -6.24 7.21 -8.25
N VAL A 19 -7.05 6.22 -7.88
CA VAL A 19 -6.65 5.11 -7.00
C VAL A 19 -6.04 3.99 -7.83
N GLU A 20 -4.83 3.57 -7.48
CA GLU A 20 -4.18 2.36 -7.98
C GLU A 20 -4.01 1.36 -6.84
N ILE A 21 -4.35 0.09 -7.08
CA ILE A 21 -4.16 -1.01 -6.13
C ILE A 21 -2.98 -1.85 -6.62
N VAL A 22 -1.97 -2.05 -5.77
CA VAL A 22 -0.75 -2.77 -6.12
C VAL A 22 -0.52 -3.91 -5.14
N HIS A 23 -0.60 -5.15 -5.61
CA HIS A 23 -0.22 -6.31 -4.83
C HIS A 23 1.29 -6.56 -4.94
N LEU A 24 2.07 -6.04 -3.99
CA LEU A 24 3.53 -6.09 -4.02
C LEU A 24 4.12 -7.52 -3.98
N GLY A 25 3.35 -8.51 -3.48
CA GLY A 25 3.74 -9.92 -3.55
C GLY A 25 3.69 -10.52 -4.95
N GLU A 26 2.86 -9.96 -5.85
CA GLU A 26 2.76 -10.39 -7.26
C GLU A 26 3.63 -9.51 -8.15
N HIS A 27 3.67 -8.21 -7.86
CA HIS A 27 4.45 -7.20 -8.58
C HIS A 27 5.74 -6.84 -7.84
N LYS A 28 6.62 -7.82 -7.62
CA LYS A 28 7.89 -7.63 -6.89
C LYS A 28 8.77 -6.49 -7.43
N SER A 29 8.70 -6.20 -8.74
CA SER A 29 9.43 -5.08 -9.35
C SER A 29 9.07 -3.70 -8.78
N ARG A 30 7.87 -3.56 -8.18
CA ARG A 30 7.41 -2.31 -7.57
C ARG A 30 7.77 -2.15 -6.10
N VAL A 31 8.42 -3.15 -5.48
CA VAL A 31 8.87 -3.04 -4.07
C VAL A 31 9.85 -1.88 -3.88
N ALA A 32 10.77 -1.68 -4.84
CA ALA A 32 11.71 -0.56 -4.80
C ALA A 32 11.01 0.81 -4.95
N GLU A 33 9.90 0.87 -5.71
CA GLU A 33 9.08 2.06 -5.82
C GLU A 33 8.36 2.36 -4.51
N ALA A 34 7.72 1.36 -3.91
CA ALA A 34 7.04 1.48 -2.62
C ALA A 34 8.00 1.93 -1.51
N GLU A 35 9.20 1.38 -1.47
CA GLU A 35 10.24 1.79 -0.51
C GLU A 35 10.62 3.27 -0.68
N ARG A 36 10.85 3.73 -1.92
CA ARG A 36 11.15 5.15 -2.19
C ARG A 36 9.99 6.07 -1.82
N ALA A 37 8.76 5.59 -1.91
CA ALA A 37 7.56 6.29 -1.45
C ALA A 37 7.39 6.27 0.09
N GLY A 38 8.33 5.68 0.83
CA GLY A 38 8.31 5.64 2.30
C GLY A 38 7.46 4.52 2.89
N VAL A 39 7.04 3.54 2.07
CA VAL A 39 6.33 2.35 2.58
C VAL A 39 7.31 1.50 3.40
N LYS A 40 6.92 1.21 4.64
CA LYS A 40 7.71 0.41 5.61
C LYS A 40 7.02 -0.89 5.96
N SER A 41 5.69 -0.90 5.91
CA SER A 41 4.86 -2.07 6.14
C SER A 41 3.69 -2.10 5.17
N VAL A 42 3.11 -3.27 4.97
CA VAL A 42 1.84 -3.47 4.26
C VAL A 42 0.78 -4.02 5.21
N PRO A 43 -0.51 -3.70 5.03
CA PRO A 43 -1.04 -2.81 4.00
C PRO A 43 -0.75 -1.32 4.27
N ALA A 44 -0.59 -0.55 3.19
CA ALA A 44 -0.32 0.89 3.24
C ALA A 44 -0.93 1.64 2.07
N LEU A 45 -1.22 2.92 2.27
CA LEU A 45 -1.60 3.86 1.23
C LEU A 45 -0.49 4.87 1.00
N VAL A 46 -0.34 5.32 -0.24
CA VAL A 46 0.51 6.46 -0.58
C VAL A 46 -0.38 7.56 -1.14
N ILE A 47 -0.48 8.69 -0.42
CA ILE A 47 -1.32 9.83 -0.81
C ILE A 47 -0.42 11.07 -0.84
N GLY A 48 -0.36 11.75 -1.99
CA GLY A 48 0.49 12.94 -2.15
C GLY A 48 1.98 12.66 -1.91
N GLY A 49 2.44 11.43 -2.16
CA GLY A 49 3.81 11.00 -1.89
C GLY A 49 4.10 10.63 -0.43
N GLN A 50 3.12 10.70 0.47
CA GLN A 50 3.26 10.30 1.86
C GLN A 50 2.65 8.92 2.11
N ALA A 51 3.41 8.03 2.75
CA ALA A 51 2.96 6.70 3.14
C ALA A 51 2.17 6.72 4.46
N PHE A 52 1.04 6.01 4.48
CA PHE A 52 0.19 5.77 5.62
C PHE A 52 0.04 4.27 5.82
N HIS A 53 0.58 3.76 6.91
CA HIS A 53 0.53 2.33 7.23
C HIS A 53 -0.77 1.99 7.96
N ILE A 54 -1.51 1.02 7.44
CA ILE A 54 -2.77 0.59 8.04
C ILE A 54 -2.49 -0.65 8.86
N ASN A 55 -2.57 -0.53 10.18
CA ASN A 55 -2.50 -1.66 11.11
C ASN A 55 -1.25 -2.55 10.92
N HIS A 56 -0.11 -1.98 10.48
CA HIS A 56 1.22 -2.59 10.26
C HIS A 56 1.19 -4.13 10.19
N GLY A 57 0.69 -4.68 9.08
CA GLY A 57 0.46 -6.13 8.97
C GLY A 57 1.74 -6.94 8.79
N ALA A 58 2.60 -6.51 7.86
CA ALA A 58 3.89 -7.14 7.59
C ALA A 58 4.92 -6.09 7.15
N ASP A 59 6.18 -6.26 7.53
CA ASP A 59 7.26 -5.37 7.07
C ASP A 59 7.51 -5.52 5.57
N LEU A 60 7.80 -4.41 4.89
CA LEU A 60 8.11 -4.42 3.44
C LEU A 60 9.34 -5.30 3.12
N SER A 61 10.24 -5.47 4.09
CA SER A 61 11.43 -6.32 3.96
C SER A 61 11.10 -7.77 3.61
N VAL A 62 9.95 -8.30 4.04
CA VAL A 62 9.56 -9.69 3.74
C VAL A 62 9.30 -9.94 2.25
N LEU A 63 9.04 -8.88 1.48
CA LEU A 63 8.79 -8.95 0.03
C LEU A 63 10.06 -8.82 -0.81
N LYS A 64 11.22 -8.54 -0.18
CA LYS A 64 12.52 -8.40 -0.84
C LYS A 64 13.28 -9.72 -1.01
N ALA A 65 12.74 -10.82 -0.46
CA ALA A 65 13.30 -12.16 -0.56
C ALA A 65 12.99 -12.83 -1.90
#